data_AF-A0A0F9W301-F1
#
_entry.id   AF-A0A0F9W301-F1
#
_cell.length_a   1.000
_cell.length_b   1.000
_cell.length_c   1.000
_cell.angle_alpha   90.00
_cell.angle_beta   90.00
_cell.angle_gamma   90.00
#
_symmetry.space_group_name_H-M   'P 1'
#
loop_
_entity.id
_entity.type
_entity.pdbx_description
1 polymer ?
#
loop_
_entity_poly.entity_id
_entity_poly.type
_entity_poly.pdbx_seq_one_letter_code
_entity_poly.pdbx_strand_id
1 'polypeptide(L)'
;MANNRVQRNDKCPCGSGLKHKKCHGDMQLANMATSAAKIVATMNIARRVYDADPATESQYREGTLQMIKVLNNMLPDGIAVIMVDAEETEPEIDKLAEKAESGSSLEEVQRDMAPCPSCLTMLPNGMMCAKSQCRIDRVKGEQS
;
A
#
# COMPACT_ATOMS: atom_id res chain seq x y z
N MET A 1 -27.50 26.83 -3.89
CA MET A 1 -27.86 25.41 -3.67
C MET A 1 -27.01 24.90 -2.53
N ALA A 2 -27.62 24.46 -1.42
CA ALA A 2 -26.88 23.96 -0.27
C ALA A 2 -26.24 22.61 -0.65
N ASN A 3 -24.91 22.55 -0.59
CA ASN A 3 -24.14 21.35 -0.92
C ASN A 3 -24.35 20.35 0.22
N ASN A 4 -25.24 19.37 0.03
CA ASN A 4 -25.65 18.42 1.06
C ASN A 4 -24.54 17.37 1.28
N ARG A 5 -23.41 17.80 1.87
CA ARG A 5 -22.30 16.93 2.24
C ARG A 5 -22.72 16.14 3.48
N VAL A 6 -22.90 14.83 3.32
CA VAL A 6 -23.15 13.89 4.42
C VAL A 6 -22.01 13.99 5.45
N GLN A 7 -22.33 14.26 6.72
CA GLN A 7 -21.30 14.33 7.75
C GLN A 7 -20.77 12.95 8.12
N ARG A 8 -19.53 12.87 8.58
CA ARG A 8 -18.86 11.61 8.96
C ARG A 8 -19.67 10.76 9.95
N ASN A 9 -20.43 11.38 10.84
CA ASN A 9 -21.20 10.68 11.87
C ASN A 9 -22.66 10.39 11.47
N ASP A 10 -23.13 10.91 10.33
CA ASP A 10 -24.49 10.68 9.84
C ASP A 10 -24.69 9.24 9.39
N LYS A 11 -25.95 8.79 9.29
CA LYS A 11 -26.24 7.51 8.65
C LYS A 11 -25.80 7.54 7.18
N CYS A 12 -25.18 6.45 6.75
CA CYS A 12 -24.71 6.34 5.37
C CYS A 12 -25.92 6.29 4.40
N PRO A 13 -25.94 7.11 3.33
CA PRO A 13 -27.08 7.21 2.42
C PRO A 13 -27.30 5.95 1.56
N CYS A 14 -26.36 5.01 1.56
CA CYS A 14 -26.50 3.73 0.85
C CYS A 14 -27.48 2.74 1.50
N GLY A 15 -28.10 3.10 2.63
CA GLY A 15 -29.08 2.25 3.32
C GLY A 15 -28.48 1.15 4.20
N SER A 16 -27.16 1.10 4.39
CA SER A 16 -26.49 0.08 5.23
C SER A 16 -26.82 0.18 6.73
N GLY A 17 -27.43 1.29 7.17
CA GLY A 17 -27.70 1.57 8.59
C GLY A 17 -26.47 1.95 9.42
N LEU A 18 -25.25 1.86 8.85
CA LEU A 18 -24.00 2.24 9.49
C LEU A 18 -23.76 3.76 9.42
N LYS A 19 -22.90 4.28 10.29
CA LYS A 19 -22.40 5.67 10.19
C LYS A 19 -21.55 5.81 8.92
N HIS A 20 -21.63 6.96 8.24
CA HIS A 20 -20.93 7.22 6.98
C HIS A 20 -19.43 6.91 7.08
N LYS A 21 -18.77 7.34 8.17
CA LYS A 21 -17.37 7.02 8.43
C LYS A 21 -17.07 5.51 8.40
N LYS A 22 -17.92 4.67 9.00
CA LYS A 22 -17.73 3.21 9.07
C LYS A 22 -18.17 2.45 7.81
N CYS A 23 -18.56 3.18 6.76
CA CYS A 23 -19.02 2.61 5.50
C CYS A 23 -18.19 3.21 4.37
N HIS A 24 -18.69 4.23 3.68
CA HIS A 24 -17.97 4.85 2.56
C HIS A 24 -16.92 5.89 2.99
N GLY A 25 -16.97 6.38 4.23
CA GLY A 25 -16.01 7.37 4.73
C GLY A 25 -14.61 6.80 4.96
N ASP A 26 -14.48 5.53 5.36
CA ASP A 26 -13.19 4.84 5.48
C ASP A 26 -12.67 4.38 4.10
N MET A 27 -13.56 4.04 3.17
CA MET A 27 -13.18 3.67 1.80
C MET A 27 -12.53 4.85 1.05
N GLN A 28 -13.00 6.08 1.26
CA GLN A 28 -12.32 7.26 0.71
C GLN A 28 -10.90 7.40 1.24
N LEU A 29 -10.70 7.23 2.56
CA LEU A 29 -9.38 7.32 3.16
C LEU A 29 -8.45 6.20 2.68
N ALA A 30 -8.95 4.96 2.56
CA ALA A 30 -8.20 3.82 2.05
C ALA A 30 -7.81 4.00 0.57
N ASN A 31 -8.73 4.55 -0.25
CA ASN A 31 -8.45 4.86 -1.65
C ASN A 31 -7.39 5.96 -1.77
N MET A 32 -7.48 7.01 -0.94
CA MET A 32 -6.47 8.08 -0.89
C MET A 32 -5.09 7.53 -0.47
N ALA A 33 -5.03 6.69 0.56
CA ALA A 33 -3.80 6.04 1.01
C ALA A 33 -3.19 5.16 -0.09
N THR A 34 -4.02 4.38 -0.79
CA THR A 34 -3.58 3.52 -1.91
C THR A 34 -2.99 4.34 -3.04
N SER A 35 -3.65 5.43 -3.43
CA SER A 35 -3.16 6.33 -4.48
C SER A 35 -1.89 7.06 -4.06
N ALA A 36 -1.80 7.52 -2.81
CA ALA A 36 -0.58 8.13 -2.28
C ALA A 36 0.60 7.14 -2.30
N ALA A 37 0.39 5.89 -1.88
CA ALA A 37 1.41 4.84 -1.93
C ALA A 37 1.91 4.57 -3.36
N LYS A 38 1.01 4.54 -4.34
CA LYS A 38 1.38 4.39 -5.77
C LYS A 38 2.23 5.55 -6.25
N ILE A 39 1.88 6.79 -5.88
CA ILE A 39 2.65 7.97 -6.27
C ILE A 39 4.05 7.90 -5.66
N VAL A 40 4.17 7.61 -4.37
CA VAL A 40 5.48 7.46 -3.69
C VAL A 40 6.33 6.35 -4.34
N ALA A 41 5.74 5.21 -4.66
CA ALA A 41 6.46 4.13 -5.35
C ALA A 41 6.99 4.58 -6.72
N THR A 42 6.19 5.31 -7.51
CA THR A 42 6.64 5.89 -8.78
C THR A 42 7.75 6.91 -8.58
N MET A 43 7.72 7.73 -7.52
CA MET A 43 8.81 8.69 -7.22
C MET A 43 10.12 7.95 -6.92
N ASN A 44 10.07 6.87 -6.14
CA ASN A 44 11.25 6.07 -5.83
C ASN A 44 11.86 5.41 -7.08
N ILE A 45 11.02 4.92 -8.00
CA ILE A 45 11.49 4.39 -9.30
C ILE A 45 12.14 5.50 -10.13
N ALA A 46 11.48 6.65 -10.25
CA ALA A 46 12.02 7.80 -10.99
C ALA A 46 13.36 8.25 -10.40
N ARG A 47 13.51 8.23 -9.06
CA ARG A 47 14.75 8.59 -8.38
C ARG A 47 15.88 7.63 -8.73
N ARG A 48 15.64 6.32 -8.71
CA ARG A 48 16.64 5.32 -9.10
C ARG A 48 17.06 5.46 -10.56
N VAL A 49 16.13 5.79 -11.46
CA VAL A 49 16.45 6.06 -12.87
C VAL A 49 17.33 7.31 -12.99
N TYR A 50 17.02 8.38 -12.24
CA TYR A 50 17.83 9.59 -12.21
C TYR A 50 19.24 9.34 -11.66
N ASP A 51 19.38 8.57 -10.58
CA ASP A 51 20.68 8.24 -9.99
C ASP A 51 21.52 7.37 -10.94
N ALA A 52 20.87 6.59 -11.83
CA ALA A 52 21.53 5.80 -12.86
C ALA A 52 21.94 6.61 -14.10
N ASP A 53 21.15 7.64 -14.48
CA ASP A 53 21.45 8.53 -15.61
C ASP A 53 20.99 9.98 -15.34
N PRO A 54 21.91 10.83 -14.82
CA PRO A 54 21.59 12.21 -14.46
C PRO A 54 21.36 13.11 -15.68
N ALA A 55 21.61 12.66 -16.92
CA ALA A 55 21.30 13.43 -18.13
C ALA A 55 19.79 13.72 -18.28
N THR A 56 18.95 13.08 -17.47
CA THR A 56 17.48 13.22 -17.45
C THR A 56 16.95 14.19 -16.39
N GLU A 57 17.81 15.01 -15.76
CA GLU A 57 17.47 15.90 -14.63
C GLU A 57 16.22 16.77 -14.86
N SER A 58 16.09 17.40 -16.04
CA SER A 58 14.94 18.26 -16.34
C SER A 58 13.62 17.46 -16.37
N GLN A 59 13.63 16.25 -16.95
CA GLN A 59 12.45 15.40 -17.04
C GLN A 59 12.07 14.84 -15.67
N TYR A 60 13.08 14.44 -14.87
CA TYR A 60 12.89 14.00 -13.50
C TYR A 60 12.25 15.10 -12.64
N ARG A 61 12.77 16.34 -12.72
CA ARG A 61 12.27 17.48 -11.95
C ARG A 61 10.85 17.85 -12.37
N GLU A 62 10.54 17.87 -13.66
CA GLU A 62 9.20 18.16 -14.16
C GLU A 62 8.19 17.09 -13.74
N GLY A 63 8.52 15.81 -13.90
CA GLY A 63 7.66 14.69 -13.49
C GLY A 63 7.39 14.69 -11.98
N THR A 64 8.42 14.93 -11.18
CA THR A 64 8.30 15.05 -9.71
C THR A 64 7.35 16.18 -9.31
N LEU A 65 7.47 17.36 -9.93
CA LEU A 65 6.59 18.50 -9.66
C LEU A 65 5.13 18.22 -10.05
N GLN A 66 4.88 17.51 -11.15
CA GLN A 66 3.53 17.11 -11.53
C GLN A 66 2.91 16.13 -10.51
N MET A 67 3.70 15.17 -10.01
CA MET A 67 3.24 14.21 -9.01
C MET A 67 2.95 14.87 -7.66
N ILE A 68 3.78 15.82 -7.23
CA ILE A 68 3.52 16.63 -6.02
C ILE A 68 2.20 17.40 -6.14
N LYS A 69 1.91 17.99 -7.31
CA LYS A 69 0.62 18.67 -7.56
C LYS A 69 -0.57 17.72 -7.44
N VAL A 70 -0.45 16.51 -7.97
CA VAL A 70 -1.51 15.48 -7.82
C VAL A 70 -1.70 15.13 -6.35
N LEU A 71 -0.62 14.88 -5.59
CA LEU A 71 -0.70 14.59 -4.16
C LEU A 71 -1.37 15.71 -3.36
N ASN A 72 -0.99 16.96 -3.60
CA ASN A 72 -1.57 18.11 -2.90
C ASN A 72 -3.07 18.25 -3.19
N ASN A 73 -3.53 17.93 -4.40
CA ASN A 73 -4.96 17.95 -4.73
C ASN A 73 -5.71 16.73 -4.15
N MET A 74 -5.00 15.66 -3.83
CA MET A 74 -5.59 14.47 -3.22
C MET A 74 -5.72 14.60 -1.70
N LEU A 75 -4.87 15.40 -1.05
CA LEU A 75 -4.88 15.55 0.40
C LEU A 75 -5.87 16.65 0.83
N PRO A 76 -6.66 16.43 1.90
CA PRO A 76 -7.54 17.45 2.43
C PRO A 76 -6.73 18.62 3.02
N ASP A 77 -7.33 19.81 2.98
CA ASP A 77 -6.77 21.02 3.58
C ASP A 77 -6.34 20.77 5.03
N GLY A 78 -5.08 21.03 5.34
CA GLY A 78 -4.48 20.82 6.67
C GLY A 78 -3.53 19.63 6.80
N ILE A 79 -3.41 18.76 5.78
CA ILE A 79 -2.33 17.77 5.70
C ILE A 79 -1.20 18.34 4.84
N ALA A 80 -0.14 18.82 5.49
CA ALA A 80 1.08 19.22 4.79
C ALA A 80 1.88 17.98 4.38
N VAL A 81 2.25 17.88 3.10
CA VAL A 81 3.32 16.97 2.66
C VAL A 81 4.63 17.59 3.10
N ILE A 82 5.14 17.17 4.25
CA ILE A 82 6.50 17.49 4.66
C ILE A 82 7.40 16.55 3.85
N MET A 83 8.26 17.10 3.00
CA MET A 83 9.37 16.33 2.46
C MET A 83 10.28 16.01 3.65
N VAL A 84 10.09 14.84 4.23
CA VAL A 84 11.03 14.31 5.21
C VAL A 84 12.18 13.77 4.38
N ASP A 85 13.39 14.28 4.62
CA ASP A 85 14.58 13.57 4.19
C ASP A 85 14.48 12.18 4.83
N ALA A 86 14.07 11.19 4.05
CA ALA A 86 14.03 9.82 4.51
C ALA A 86 15.49 9.43 4.68
N GLU A 87 16.01 9.56 5.90
CA GLU A 87 17.19 8.81 6.30
C GLU A 87 16.96 7.37 5.83
N GLU A 88 17.88 6.87 5.00
CA GLU A 88 17.80 5.55 4.41
C GLU A 88 17.52 4.55 5.52
N THR A 89 16.26 4.12 5.62
CA THR A 89 15.92 2.98 6.45
C THR A 89 16.47 1.80 5.68
N GLU A 90 17.65 1.32 6.09
CA GLU A 90 18.26 0.09 5.59
C GLU A 90 17.14 -0.94 5.37
N PRO A 91 16.89 -1.32 4.11
CA PRO A 91 15.58 -1.83 3.81
C PRO A 91 15.54 -3.32 4.16
N GLU A 92 14.50 -3.74 4.88
CA GLU A 92 14.12 -5.17 4.92
C GLU A 92 13.90 -5.77 3.52
N ILE A 93 13.88 -4.93 2.48
CA ILE A 93 13.90 -5.30 1.05
C ILE A 93 15.18 -6.05 0.69
N ASP A 94 16.35 -5.72 1.28
CA ASP A 94 17.60 -6.44 0.98
C ASP A 94 17.58 -7.86 1.53
N LYS A 95 16.92 -8.09 2.68
CA LYS A 95 16.71 -9.45 3.22
C LYS A 95 15.76 -10.29 2.36
N LEU A 96 14.89 -9.66 1.58
CA LEU A 96 14.01 -10.33 0.61
C LEU A 96 14.74 -10.56 -0.72
N ALA A 97 15.62 -9.65 -1.13
CA ALA A 97 16.48 -9.79 -2.30
C ALA A 97 17.53 -10.91 -2.10
N GLU A 98 18.19 -10.98 -0.94
CA GLU A 98 19.10 -12.08 -0.59
C GLU A 98 18.38 -13.46 -0.60
N LYS A 99 17.10 -13.50 -0.22
CA LYS A 99 16.27 -14.72 -0.32
C LYS A 99 15.86 -15.08 -1.75
N ALA A 100 15.83 -14.12 -2.66
CA ALA A 100 15.59 -14.36 -4.07
C ALA A 100 16.87 -14.83 -4.79
N GLU A 101 18.03 -14.33 -4.36
CA GLU A 101 19.34 -14.78 -4.87
C GLU A 101 19.71 -16.20 -4.42
N SER A 102 19.10 -16.73 -3.36
CA SER A 102 19.27 -18.13 -2.93
C SER A 102 18.54 -19.15 -3.83
N GLY A 103 18.04 -18.75 -5.00
CA GLY A 103 17.56 -19.66 -6.05
C GLY A 103 16.18 -20.28 -5.81
N SER A 104 15.40 -19.74 -4.88
CA SER A 104 14.03 -20.22 -4.66
C SER A 104 13.19 -19.86 -5.89
N SER A 105 12.75 -20.85 -6.68
CA SER A 105 11.96 -20.57 -7.87
C SER A 105 10.64 -19.89 -7.49
N LEU A 106 10.07 -19.09 -8.38
CA LEU A 106 8.75 -18.46 -8.16
C LEU A 106 7.68 -19.51 -7.76
N GLU A 107 7.84 -20.74 -8.24
CA GLU A 107 6.99 -21.89 -7.91
C GLU A 107 7.18 -22.41 -6.48
N GLU A 108 8.37 -22.26 -5.89
CA GLU A 108 8.61 -22.57 -4.48
C GLU A 108 7.97 -21.53 -3.55
N VAL A 109 8.06 -20.26 -3.91
CA VAL A 109 7.39 -19.17 -3.17
C VAL A 109 5.87 -19.31 -3.24
N GLN A 110 5.32 -19.67 -4.41
CA GLN A 110 3.89 -19.93 -4.58
C GLN A 110 3.42 -21.20 -3.83
N ARG A 111 4.26 -22.24 -3.75
CA ARG A 111 3.98 -23.46 -2.97
C ARG A 111 3.94 -23.25 -1.45
N ASP A 112 4.48 -22.13 -0.98
CA ASP A 112 4.52 -21.79 0.45
C ASP A 112 3.43 -20.80 0.88
N MET A 113 2.48 -20.49 0.00
CA MET A 113 1.30 -19.69 0.35
C MET A 113 0.16 -20.58 0.87
N ALA A 114 -0.43 -20.20 2.00
CA ALA A 114 -1.64 -20.84 2.54
C ALA A 114 -2.74 -19.80 2.78
N PRO A 115 -4.02 -20.17 2.61
CA PRO A 115 -5.14 -19.28 2.89
C PRO A 115 -5.29 -19.08 4.40
N CYS A 116 -5.55 -17.85 4.81
CA CYS A 116 -5.93 -17.57 6.19
C CYS A 116 -7.22 -18.31 6.56
N PRO A 117 -7.28 -19.04 7.69
CA PRO A 117 -8.47 -19.81 8.07
C PRO A 117 -9.69 -18.92 8.35
N SER A 118 -9.49 -17.65 8.70
CA SER A 118 -10.58 -16.73 9.04
C SER A 118 -11.03 -15.86 7.87
N CYS A 119 -10.12 -15.46 6.98
CA CYS A 119 -10.44 -14.47 5.93
C CYS A 119 -10.02 -14.88 4.52
N LEU A 120 -9.46 -16.09 4.35
CA LEU A 120 -9.08 -16.70 3.08
C LEU A 120 -8.03 -15.94 2.26
N THR A 121 -7.38 -14.93 2.83
CA THR A 121 -6.27 -14.23 2.18
C THR A 121 -5.06 -15.15 2.08
N MET A 122 -4.50 -15.31 0.88
CA MET A 122 -3.28 -16.08 0.64
C MET A 122 -2.07 -15.34 1.20
N LEU A 123 -1.36 -15.98 2.13
CA LEU A 123 -0.20 -15.42 2.81
C LEU A 123 0.91 -16.47 2.90
N PRO A 124 2.19 -16.08 2.99
CA PRO A 124 3.28 -17.01 3.25
C PRO A 124 3.08 -17.78 4.56
N ASN A 125 3.48 -19.04 4.58
CA ASN A 125 3.49 -19.86 5.80
C ASN A 125 4.33 -19.21 6.90
N GLY A 126 3.87 -19.33 8.14
CA GLY A 126 4.52 -18.77 9.32
C GLY A 126 4.21 -17.29 9.59
N MET A 127 3.56 -16.56 8.66
CA MET A 127 3.17 -15.17 8.88
C MET A 127 1.90 -15.02 9.73
N MET A 128 1.76 -13.88 10.41
CA MET A 128 0.52 -13.47 11.07
C MET A 128 -0.36 -12.69 10.09
N CYS A 129 -1.63 -13.07 9.98
CA CYS A 129 -2.59 -12.31 9.19
C CYS A 129 -2.87 -10.97 9.87
N ALA A 130 -2.54 -9.85 9.23
CA ALA A 130 -2.81 -8.52 9.78
C ALA A 130 -4.32 -8.25 10.01
N LYS A 131 -5.19 -8.95 9.27
CA LYS A 131 -6.65 -8.74 9.32
C LYS A 131 -7.32 -9.52 10.45
N SER A 132 -6.91 -10.76 10.68
CA SER A 132 -7.54 -11.66 11.66
C SER A 132 -6.64 -11.99 12.86
N GLN A 133 -5.38 -11.55 12.84
CA GLN A 133 -4.34 -11.87 13.83
C GLN A 133 -4.10 -13.38 14.04
N CYS A 134 -4.52 -14.21 13.09
CA CYS A 134 -4.25 -15.65 13.11
C CYS A 134 -2.88 -15.93 12.49
N ARG A 135 -2.15 -16.90 13.06
CA ARG A 135 -0.94 -17.45 12.46
C ARG A 135 -1.30 -18.37 11.30
N ILE A 136 -0.59 -18.21 10.18
CA ILE A 136 -0.73 -19.06 9.00
C ILE A 136 0.21 -20.24 9.18
N ASP A 137 -0.36 -21.40 9.51
CA ASP A 137 0.40 -22.64 9.59
C ASP A 137 0.08 -23.50 8.37
N ARG A 138 1.11 -24.12 7.80
CA ARG A 138 0.95 -25.04 6.67
C ARG A 138 0.02 -26.16 7.12
N VAL A 139 -1.10 -26.32 6.43
CA VAL A 139 -1.99 -27.46 6.65
C VAL A 139 -1.15 -28.70 6.37
N LYS A 140 -0.79 -29.45 7.42
CA LYS A 140 -0.13 -30.75 7.27
C LYS A 140 -1.15 -31.63 6.56
N GLY A 141 -1.02 -31.75 5.24
CA GLY A 141 -1.80 -32.70 4.47
C GLY A 141 -1.61 -34.07 5.08
N GLU A 142 -2.72 -34.72 5.40
CA GLU A 142 -2.78 -36.13 5.75
C GLU A 142 -2.05 -36.90 4.64
N GLN A 143 -0.90 -37.48 4.98
CA GLN A 143 -0.33 -38.55 4.17
C GLN A 143 -1.28 -39.73 4.29
N SER A 144 -2.05 -39.97 3.22
CA SER A 144 -2.73 -41.25 2.95
C SER A 144 -2.08 -41.88 1.73
#